data_AF-A0AAD1DY03-F1
#
_entry.id   AF-A0AAD1DY03-F1
#
_cell.length_a   1.000
_cell.length_b   1.000
_cell.length_c   1.000
_cell.angle_alpha   90.00
_cell.angle_beta   90.00
_cell.angle_gamma   90.00
#
_symmetry.space_group_name_H-M   'P 1'
#
loop_
_entity.id
_entity.type
_entity.pdbx_description
1 polymer ?
#
loop_
_entity_poly.entity_id
_entity_poly.type
_entity_poly.pdbx_seq_one_letter_code
_entity_poly.pdbx_strand_id
1 'polypeptide(L)'
;MFINRIKELIFRAFTIKIDSERIFGLDVLRFFAIGFVVISHGLHYLPYADFLLNFMLDGVTLFFVLSGFLIGGILIKILNRKSFDKKALLNFWIRRWCRTLPAYFLVLVILLILDILFTPGFSITHEFRYFLFIQNFAFPHPEFFAEAWSLSIEEWFYLLIPIFLYVLINLMKRDVRSSVLLVIIFIILFTTLFRLYRYSVSDIPHDLNFWDLNFRKQVVTRLDSLMYGVLGAYIKYYYSKIWNSYKKKLFYVGLVLILISQLSFIELLSHAEDLFFSVFSFSVMSVGTLLLLPLLSTYKDGPSVISKPVTCISLISYSMYLVNLTFIQTWIIGRMFVHKHIFHYFISSSYVLFAVYLILCFILSFFLYKYFEIPTTQLRDKWVTTKKTVTPCDDGQIF
;
A
#
# COMPACT_ATOMS: atom_id res chain seq x y z
N MET A 1 -0.87 42.21 15.30
CA MET A 1 -0.53 41.02 16.13
C MET A 1 -1.49 39.84 15.89
N PHE A 2 -2.81 40.04 15.92
CA PHE A 2 -3.83 38.99 15.70
C PHE A 2 -3.77 38.31 14.32
N ILE A 3 -3.65 39.08 13.23
CA ILE A 3 -3.54 38.55 11.86
C ILE A 3 -2.29 37.68 11.68
N ASN A 4 -1.16 38.06 12.29
CA ASN A 4 0.08 37.27 12.21
C ASN A 4 -0.06 35.95 12.98
N ARG A 5 -0.76 35.96 14.13
CA ARG A 5 -1.07 34.75 14.90
C ARG A 5 -2.01 33.81 14.14
N ILE A 6 -3.01 34.35 13.43
CA ILE A 6 -3.88 33.56 12.56
C ILE A 6 -3.10 32.99 11.37
N LYS A 7 -2.26 33.78 10.70
CA LYS A 7 -1.39 33.30 9.62
C LYS A 7 -0.45 32.20 10.09
N GLU A 8 0.12 32.33 11.28
CA GLU A 8 0.99 31.32 11.87
C GLU A 8 0.20 30.04 12.22
N LEU A 9 -1.01 30.16 12.75
CA LEU A 9 -1.90 29.02 13.03
C LEU A 9 -2.31 28.30 11.74
N ILE A 10 -2.69 29.03 10.70
CA ILE A 10 -3.02 28.47 9.38
C ILE A 10 -1.79 27.79 8.79
N PHE A 11 -0.64 28.46 8.79
CA PHE A 11 0.61 27.87 8.30
C PHE A 11 0.96 26.58 9.05
N ARG A 12 0.87 26.60 10.38
CA ARG A 12 1.06 25.40 11.21
C ARG A 12 0.00 24.34 10.96
N ALA A 13 -1.23 24.68 10.62
CA ALA A 13 -2.30 23.72 10.28
C ALA A 13 -2.06 23.05 8.93
N PHE A 14 -1.38 23.70 7.97
CA PHE A 14 -1.12 23.18 6.63
C PHE A 14 0.33 22.75 6.34
N THR A 15 1.22 22.78 7.34
CA THR A 15 2.61 22.33 7.17
C THR A 15 2.85 20.93 7.74
N ILE A 16 3.51 20.06 6.97
CA ILE A 16 4.02 18.77 7.44
C ILE A 16 5.54 18.87 7.57
N LYS A 17 6.09 18.40 8.69
CA LYS A 17 7.53 18.29 8.87
C LYS A 17 8.05 17.10 8.06
N ILE A 18 8.94 17.37 7.11
CA ILE A 18 9.61 16.35 6.30
C ILE A 18 10.89 15.92 7.02
N ASP A 19 11.13 14.61 7.12
CA ASP A 19 12.36 14.06 7.67
C ASP A 19 13.54 14.31 6.71
N SER A 20 14.68 14.76 7.24
CA SER A 20 15.89 15.02 6.45
C SER A 20 16.57 13.76 5.93
N GLU A 21 16.32 12.60 6.54
CA GLU A 21 16.89 11.31 6.11
C GLU A 21 16.06 10.62 5.01
N ARG A 22 15.02 11.29 4.52
CA ARG A 22 14.10 10.74 3.53
C ARG A 22 14.77 10.58 2.15
N ILE A 23 14.50 9.46 1.48
CA ILE A 23 15.01 9.11 0.16
C ILE A 23 13.97 9.51 -0.88
N PHE A 24 14.19 10.66 -1.51
CA PHE A 24 13.29 11.22 -2.52
C PHE A 24 12.91 10.23 -3.63
N GLY A 25 13.84 9.42 -4.13
CA GLY A 25 13.51 8.47 -5.21
C GLY A 25 12.45 7.42 -4.82
N LEU A 26 12.31 7.10 -3.53
CA LEU A 26 11.25 6.19 -3.06
C LEU A 26 9.92 6.94 -2.86
N ASP A 27 9.98 8.24 -2.54
CA ASP A 27 8.79 9.10 -2.58
C ASP A 27 8.21 9.20 -3.98
N VAL A 28 9.07 9.27 -5.01
CA VAL A 28 8.63 9.26 -6.41
C VAL A 28 7.83 8.00 -6.72
N LEU A 29 8.32 6.82 -6.33
CA LEU A 29 7.59 5.56 -6.54
C LEU A 29 6.24 5.57 -5.80
N ARG A 30 6.21 6.04 -4.56
CA ARG A 30 4.97 6.12 -3.77
C ARG A 30 3.98 7.13 -4.33
N PHE A 31 4.46 8.27 -4.81
CA PHE A 31 3.67 9.30 -5.49
C PHE A 31 2.98 8.74 -6.73
N PHE A 32 3.71 8.01 -7.59
CA PHE A 32 3.09 7.35 -8.74
C PHE A 32 2.12 6.26 -8.32
N ALA A 33 2.46 5.43 -7.34
CA ALA A 33 1.59 4.37 -6.83
C ALA A 33 0.21 4.91 -6.37
N ILE A 34 0.18 5.96 -5.54
CA ILE A 34 -1.09 6.56 -5.10
C ILE A 34 -1.79 7.31 -6.24
N GLY A 35 -1.03 7.96 -7.12
CA GLY A 35 -1.56 8.64 -8.29
C GLY A 35 -2.35 7.69 -9.18
N PHE A 36 -1.79 6.52 -9.51
CA PHE A 36 -2.48 5.51 -10.32
C PHE A 36 -3.77 5.02 -9.66
N VAL A 37 -3.75 4.76 -8.34
CA VAL A 37 -4.96 4.32 -7.61
C VAL A 37 -6.05 5.39 -7.65
N VAL A 38 -5.73 6.61 -7.21
CA VAL A 38 -6.72 7.68 -7.06
C VAL A 38 -7.25 8.12 -8.42
N ILE A 39 -6.39 8.25 -9.44
CA ILE A 39 -6.83 8.59 -10.80
C ILE A 39 -7.73 7.49 -11.33
N SER A 40 -7.33 6.21 -11.28
CA SER A 40 -8.14 5.08 -11.76
C SER A 40 -9.53 5.06 -11.13
N HIS A 41 -9.62 5.29 -9.82
CA HIS A 41 -10.88 5.36 -9.09
C HIS A 41 -11.71 6.62 -9.37
N GLY A 42 -11.11 7.67 -9.92
CA GLY A 42 -11.84 8.87 -10.34
C GLY A 42 -12.23 8.87 -11.82
N LEU A 43 -11.67 7.98 -12.64
CA LEU A 43 -11.88 8.00 -14.10
C LEU A 43 -13.34 7.82 -14.50
N HIS A 44 -14.16 7.12 -13.71
CA HIS A 44 -15.60 6.97 -13.98
C HIS A 44 -16.36 8.29 -13.97
N TYR A 45 -15.80 9.36 -13.39
CA TYR A 45 -16.38 10.70 -13.48
C TYR A 45 -16.16 11.34 -14.85
N LEU A 46 -15.13 10.94 -15.59
CA LEU A 46 -14.72 11.56 -16.86
C LEU A 46 -15.29 10.80 -18.06
N PRO A 47 -16.10 11.44 -18.94
CA PRO A 47 -16.64 10.79 -20.12
C PRO A 47 -15.53 10.56 -21.14
N TYR A 48 -15.59 9.44 -21.85
CA TYR A 48 -14.63 9.06 -22.91
C TYR A 48 -13.18 8.97 -22.44
N ALA A 49 -12.95 8.77 -21.13
CA ALA A 49 -11.62 8.70 -20.53
C ALA A 49 -11.15 7.26 -20.25
N ASP A 50 -11.94 6.24 -20.63
CA ASP A 50 -11.62 4.83 -20.37
C ASP A 50 -10.27 4.41 -20.99
N PHE A 51 -9.87 5.03 -22.10
CA PHE A 51 -8.56 4.79 -22.71
C PHE A 51 -7.39 5.13 -21.78
N LEU A 52 -7.59 5.99 -20.77
CA LEU A 52 -6.56 6.32 -19.78
C LEU A 52 -6.25 5.13 -18.88
N LEU A 53 -7.19 4.18 -18.69
CA LEU A 53 -6.94 2.94 -17.94
C LEU A 53 -5.80 2.13 -18.55
N ASN A 54 -5.61 2.21 -19.87
CA ASN A 54 -4.49 1.55 -20.57
C ASN A 54 -3.12 2.05 -20.12
N PHE A 55 -3.05 3.23 -19.50
CA PHE A 55 -1.81 3.82 -18.98
C PHE A 55 -1.71 3.76 -17.45
N MET A 56 -2.74 3.25 -16.76
CA MET A 56 -2.74 3.14 -15.30
C MET A 56 -2.11 1.81 -14.87
N LEU A 57 -0.98 1.90 -14.16
CA LEU A 57 -0.33 0.73 -13.58
C LEU A 57 -1.05 0.27 -12.30
N ASP A 58 -0.84 -0.99 -11.90
CA ASP A 58 -1.30 -1.49 -10.61
C ASP A 58 -0.53 -0.85 -9.43
N GLY A 59 -0.96 0.35 -9.04
CA GLY A 59 -0.39 1.12 -7.95
C GLY A 59 -0.32 0.35 -6.63
N VAL A 60 -1.22 -0.61 -6.39
CA VAL A 60 -1.19 -1.43 -5.18
C VAL A 60 -0.02 -2.42 -5.20
N THR A 61 0.29 -3.03 -6.34
CA THR A 61 1.53 -3.83 -6.47
C THR A 61 2.78 -2.99 -6.23
N LEU A 62 2.81 -1.75 -6.75
CA LEU A 62 3.92 -0.83 -6.50
C LEU A 62 4.07 -0.54 -4.99
N PHE A 63 2.96 -0.30 -4.30
CA PHE A 63 2.93 -0.15 -2.84
C PHE A 63 3.42 -1.40 -2.11
N PHE A 64 2.96 -2.58 -2.49
CA PHE A 64 3.36 -3.84 -1.85
C PHE A 64 4.85 -4.10 -1.95
N VAL A 65 5.45 -3.97 -3.15
CA VAL A 65 6.89 -4.15 -3.33
C VAL A 65 7.68 -3.11 -2.56
N LEU A 66 7.24 -1.84 -2.58
CA LEU A 66 7.89 -0.79 -1.81
C LEU A 66 7.80 -1.09 -0.31
N SER A 67 6.62 -1.41 0.22
CA SER A 67 6.38 -1.75 1.62
C SER A 67 7.23 -2.93 2.06
N GLY A 68 7.24 -4.01 1.27
CA GLY A 68 8.10 -5.18 1.49
C GLY A 68 9.58 -4.84 1.50
N PHE A 69 10.05 -3.95 0.62
CA PHE A 69 11.44 -3.48 0.64
C PHE A 69 11.76 -2.70 1.91
N LEU A 70 10.85 -1.82 2.36
CA LEU A 70 11.10 -1.03 3.54
C LEU A 70 11.12 -1.89 4.81
N ILE A 71 10.12 -2.75 4.94
CA ILE A 71 9.90 -3.59 6.11
C ILE A 71 10.91 -4.73 6.14
N GLY A 72 11.22 -5.34 4.99
CA GLY A 72 12.27 -6.33 4.85
C GLY A 72 13.63 -5.78 5.29
N GLY A 73 13.97 -4.55 4.92
CA GLY A 73 15.21 -3.91 5.37
C GLY A 73 15.27 -3.74 6.89
N ILE A 74 14.17 -3.34 7.51
CA ILE A 74 14.06 -3.18 8.97
C ILE A 74 14.13 -4.55 9.66
N LEU A 75 13.43 -5.54 9.14
CA LEU A 75 13.42 -6.90 9.68
C LEU A 75 14.81 -7.54 9.60
N ILE A 76 15.47 -7.50 8.45
CA ILE A 76 16.84 -8.01 8.28
C ILE A 76 17.80 -7.33 9.26
N LYS A 77 17.73 -6.00 9.44
CA LYS A 77 18.53 -5.29 10.44
C LYS A 77 18.26 -5.79 11.87
N ILE A 78 17.00 -6.02 12.24
CA ILE A 78 16.62 -6.56 13.56
C ILE A 78 17.17 -7.98 13.74
N LEU A 79 17.04 -8.84 12.74
CA LEU A 79 17.45 -10.24 12.80
C LEU A 79 18.97 -10.42 12.93
N ASN A 80 19.77 -9.54 12.32
CA ASN A 80 21.23 -9.60 12.41
C ASN A 80 21.78 -8.94 13.69
N ARG A 81 20.93 -8.44 14.60
CA ARG A 81 21.35 -8.03 15.95
C ARG A 81 21.49 -9.27 16.85
N LYS A 82 22.30 -9.17 17.90
CA LYS A 82 22.67 -10.30 18.79
C LYS A 82 21.49 -11.04 19.45
N SER A 83 20.30 -10.45 19.50
CA SER A 83 19.13 -11.04 20.17
C SER A 83 17.85 -10.81 19.36
N PHE A 84 17.56 -11.70 18.40
CA PHE A 84 16.21 -11.82 17.87
C PHE A 84 15.40 -12.74 18.78
N ASP A 85 14.65 -12.12 19.70
CA ASP A 85 13.83 -12.81 20.70
C ASP A 85 12.35 -12.43 20.57
N LYS A 86 11.51 -12.99 21.43
CA LYS A 86 10.06 -12.70 21.46
C LYS A 86 9.77 -11.22 21.67
N LYS A 87 10.65 -10.49 22.37
CA LYS A 87 10.50 -9.06 22.63
C LYS A 87 10.81 -8.23 21.38
N ALA A 88 11.84 -8.58 20.62
CA ALA A 88 12.14 -7.96 19.33
C ALA A 88 10.96 -8.13 18.35
N LEU A 89 10.34 -9.32 18.35
CA LEU A 89 9.15 -9.63 17.56
C LEU A 89 7.94 -8.78 17.96
N LEU A 90 7.62 -8.73 19.26
CA LEU A 90 6.54 -7.91 19.78
C LEU A 90 6.75 -6.42 19.47
N ASN A 91 7.97 -5.92 19.66
CA ASN A 91 8.33 -4.55 19.33
C ASN A 91 8.16 -4.25 17.83
N PHE A 92 8.47 -5.22 16.96
CA PHE A 92 8.23 -5.09 15.53
C PHE A 92 6.73 -4.91 15.24
N TRP A 93 5.87 -5.78 15.79
CA TRP A 93 4.41 -5.69 15.59
C TRP A 93 3.80 -4.42 16.16
N ILE A 94 4.11 -4.06 17.41
CA ILE A 94 3.64 -2.80 18.01
C ILE A 94 4.00 -1.63 17.11
N ARG A 95 5.23 -1.61 16.58
CA ARG A 95 5.66 -0.49 15.75
C ARG A 95 4.95 -0.40 14.40
N ARG A 96 4.56 -1.54 13.83
CA ARG A 96 3.77 -1.60 12.59
C ARG A 96 2.32 -1.24 12.85
N TRP A 97 1.70 -1.87 13.83
CA TRP A 97 0.31 -1.68 14.15
C TRP A 97 0.00 -0.25 14.59
N CYS A 98 0.84 0.41 15.39
CA CYS A 98 0.62 1.83 15.74
C CYS A 98 0.69 2.79 14.54
N ARG A 99 1.29 2.37 13.42
CA ARG A 99 1.39 3.17 12.19
C ARG A 99 0.16 2.98 11.30
N THR A 100 -0.29 1.75 11.09
CA THR A 100 -1.35 1.43 10.12
C THR A 100 -2.74 1.33 10.78
N LEU A 101 -2.87 0.55 11.85
CA LEU A 101 -4.17 0.14 12.40
C LEU A 101 -5.02 1.29 12.95
N PRO A 102 -4.50 2.31 13.66
CA PRO A 102 -5.35 3.36 14.19
C PRO A 102 -6.18 4.04 13.10
N ALA A 103 -5.54 4.50 12.02
CA ALA A 103 -6.25 5.24 10.97
C ALA A 103 -7.24 4.33 10.25
N TYR A 104 -6.86 3.07 10.01
CA TYR A 104 -7.75 2.06 9.46
C TYR A 104 -9.02 1.89 10.31
N PHE A 105 -8.85 1.65 11.62
CA PHE A 105 -9.99 1.47 12.51
C PHE A 105 -10.84 2.72 12.66
N LEU A 106 -10.24 3.92 12.60
CA LEU A 106 -11.01 5.16 12.56
C LEU A 106 -11.93 5.20 11.35
N VAL A 107 -11.42 4.95 10.15
CA VAL A 107 -12.24 4.95 8.93
C VAL A 107 -13.26 3.82 8.95
N LEU A 108 -12.88 2.61 9.38
CA LEU A 108 -13.80 1.47 9.53
C LEU A 108 -14.98 1.81 10.45
N VAL A 109 -14.71 2.41 11.63
CA VAL A 109 -15.77 2.80 12.57
C VAL A 109 -16.65 3.91 12.00
N ILE A 110 -16.07 4.88 11.28
CA ILE A 110 -16.85 5.91 10.58
C ILE A 110 -17.78 5.27 9.55
N LEU A 111 -17.28 4.34 8.72
CA LEU A 111 -18.09 3.63 7.72
C LEU A 111 -19.21 2.81 8.38
N LEU A 112 -18.92 2.09 9.46
CA LEU A 112 -19.95 1.36 10.22
C LEU A 112 -21.05 2.29 10.74
N ILE A 113 -20.68 3.46 11.30
CA ILE A 113 -21.66 4.44 11.78
C ILE A 113 -22.50 4.97 10.62
N LEU A 114 -21.87 5.29 9.49
CA LEU A 114 -22.59 5.79 8.31
C LEU A 114 -23.59 4.76 7.78
N ASP A 115 -23.19 3.50 7.63
CA ASP A 115 -24.08 2.44 7.16
C ASP A 115 -25.23 2.16 8.14
N ILE A 116 -24.95 2.12 9.45
CA ILE A 116 -25.99 1.97 10.48
C ILE A 116 -27.03 3.08 10.41
N LEU A 117 -26.61 4.32 10.15
CA LEU A 117 -27.49 5.49 10.15
C LEU A 117 -28.24 5.70 8.82
N PHE A 118 -27.63 5.34 7.69
CA PHE A 118 -28.10 5.78 6.37
C PHE A 118 -28.30 4.65 5.35
N THR A 119 -28.07 3.39 5.72
CA THR A 119 -28.29 2.21 4.84
C THR A 119 -29.40 1.34 5.41
N PRO A 120 -30.63 1.43 4.87
CA PRO A 120 -31.76 0.62 5.34
C PRO A 120 -31.47 -0.88 5.26
N GLY A 121 -31.68 -1.60 6.35
CA GLY A 121 -31.45 -3.05 6.42
C GLY A 121 -29.99 -3.47 6.59
N PHE A 122 -29.07 -2.53 6.82
CA PHE A 122 -27.68 -2.87 7.14
C PHE A 122 -27.57 -3.72 8.40
N SER A 123 -26.76 -4.79 8.33
CA SER A 123 -26.48 -5.71 9.43
C SER A 123 -24.98 -5.84 9.65
N ILE A 124 -24.53 -5.63 10.89
CA ILE A 124 -23.12 -5.72 11.26
C ILE A 124 -22.58 -7.17 11.33
N THR A 125 -23.44 -8.19 11.16
CA THR A 125 -23.16 -9.60 11.46
C THR A 125 -21.92 -10.16 10.75
N HIS A 126 -21.55 -9.64 9.57
CA HIS A 126 -20.39 -10.11 8.81
C HIS A 126 -19.19 -9.16 8.87
N GLU A 127 -19.35 -7.96 9.44
CA GLU A 127 -18.32 -6.91 9.43
C GLU A 127 -17.21 -7.12 10.45
N PHE A 128 -17.40 -8.04 11.42
CA PHE A 128 -16.33 -8.46 12.34
C PHE A 128 -15.09 -8.97 11.59
N ARG A 129 -15.26 -9.45 10.35
CA ARG A 129 -14.16 -9.94 9.49
C ARG A 129 -13.13 -8.85 9.19
N TYR A 130 -13.55 -7.59 9.07
CA TYR A 130 -12.68 -6.45 8.82
C TYR A 130 -11.81 -6.10 10.04
N PHE A 131 -12.27 -6.39 11.27
CA PHE A 131 -11.45 -6.21 12.47
C PHE A 131 -10.33 -7.24 12.60
N LEU A 132 -10.53 -8.42 12.01
CA LEU A 132 -9.57 -9.53 12.05
C LEU A 132 -8.78 -9.69 10.74
N PHE A 133 -9.04 -8.84 9.74
CA PHE A 133 -8.44 -8.93 8.40
C PHE A 133 -8.68 -10.27 7.71
N ILE A 134 -9.85 -10.89 7.89
CA ILE A 134 -10.19 -12.21 7.29
C ILE A 134 -11.20 -12.12 6.14
N GLN A 135 -11.69 -10.92 5.82
CA GLN A 135 -12.74 -10.69 4.83
C GLN A 135 -12.38 -11.19 3.42
N ASN A 136 -11.09 -11.28 3.12
CA ASN A 136 -10.56 -11.70 1.82
C ASN A 136 -9.36 -12.66 1.94
N PHE A 137 -9.33 -13.47 3.00
CA PHE A 137 -8.18 -14.35 3.24
C PHE A 137 -7.96 -15.32 2.07
N ALA A 138 -9.00 -16.09 1.72
CA ALA A 138 -9.03 -17.01 0.58
C ALA A 138 -10.38 -17.00 -0.17
N PHE A 139 -11.19 -15.97 0.06
CA PHE A 139 -12.55 -15.82 -0.44
C PHE A 139 -12.73 -14.43 -1.08
N PRO A 140 -13.74 -14.23 -1.95
CA PRO A 140 -14.06 -12.93 -2.53
C PRO A 140 -14.23 -11.82 -1.48
N HIS A 141 -13.60 -10.67 -1.73
CA HIS A 141 -13.65 -9.52 -0.83
C HIS A 141 -15.04 -8.84 -0.88
N PRO A 142 -15.71 -8.59 0.26
CA PRO A 142 -17.00 -7.90 0.29
C PRO A 142 -16.91 -6.41 -0.08
N GLU A 143 -18.00 -5.80 -0.52
CA GLU A 143 -18.01 -4.42 -1.03
C GLU A 143 -17.99 -3.33 0.07
N PHE A 144 -18.30 -3.68 1.32
CA PHE A 144 -18.51 -2.72 2.43
C PHE A 144 -17.37 -1.71 2.60
N PHE A 145 -16.11 -2.17 2.61
CA PHE A 145 -14.95 -1.30 2.67
C PHE A 145 -13.97 -1.68 1.56
N ALA A 146 -14.20 -1.15 0.36
CA ALA A 146 -13.57 -1.57 -0.88
C ALA A 146 -12.03 -1.47 -0.89
N GLU A 147 -11.42 -0.62 -0.07
CA GLU A 147 -9.96 -0.45 0.01
C GLU A 147 -9.29 -1.46 0.96
N ALA A 148 -10.06 -2.08 1.87
CA ALA A 148 -9.51 -2.89 2.96
C ALA A 148 -8.86 -4.22 2.50
N TRP A 149 -9.12 -4.66 1.27
CA TRP A 149 -8.55 -5.91 0.75
C TRP A 149 -7.02 -5.91 0.77
N SER A 150 -6.40 -4.77 0.43
CA SER A 150 -4.94 -4.68 0.32
C SER A 150 -4.29 -4.61 1.69
N LEU A 151 -4.92 -3.92 2.64
CA LEU A 151 -4.43 -3.82 4.01
C LEU A 151 -4.48 -5.18 4.71
N SER A 152 -5.51 -5.99 4.44
CA SER A 152 -5.56 -7.38 4.92
C SER A 152 -4.34 -8.20 4.46
N ILE A 153 -3.92 -8.06 3.20
CA ILE A 153 -2.70 -8.71 2.70
C ILE A 153 -1.47 -8.24 3.50
N GLU A 154 -1.34 -6.93 3.73
CA GLU A 154 -0.22 -6.37 4.49
C GLU A 154 -0.18 -6.84 5.95
N GLU A 155 -1.31 -6.84 6.66
CA GLU A 155 -1.35 -7.22 8.07
C GLU A 155 -1.06 -8.70 8.26
N TRP A 156 -1.57 -9.58 7.39
CA TRP A 156 -1.18 -10.99 7.39
C TRP A 156 0.29 -11.19 7.05
N PHE A 157 0.85 -10.39 6.13
CA PHE A 157 2.28 -10.40 5.85
C PHE A 157 3.11 -9.98 7.07
N TYR A 158 2.72 -8.91 7.77
CA TYR A 158 3.41 -8.43 8.99
C TYR A 158 3.33 -9.42 10.15
N LEU A 159 2.27 -10.22 10.20
CA LEU A 159 2.11 -11.28 11.18
C LEU A 159 2.94 -12.52 10.82
N LEU A 160 2.74 -13.07 9.62
CA LEU A 160 3.27 -14.38 9.22
C LEU A 160 4.79 -14.39 9.01
N ILE A 161 5.34 -13.37 8.33
CA ILE A 161 6.76 -13.39 7.95
C ILE A 161 7.69 -13.41 9.18
N PRO A 162 7.49 -12.54 10.20
CA PRO A 162 8.29 -12.60 11.40
C PRO A 162 8.12 -13.91 12.20
N ILE A 163 6.93 -14.55 12.17
CA ILE A 163 6.70 -15.86 12.80
C ILE A 163 7.52 -16.94 12.10
N PHE A 164 7.46 -17.04 10.77
CA PHE A 164 8.26 -18.02 10.04
C PHE A 164 9.75 -17.84 10.29
N LEU A 165 10.23 -16.60 10.33
CA LEU A 165 11.63 -16.31 10.64
C LEU A 165 12.00 -16.68 12.07
N TYR A 166 11.13 -16.42 13.04
CA TYR A 166 11.32 -16.85 14.43
C TYR A 166 11.41 -18.37 14.55
N VAL A 167 10.54 -19.12 13.88
CA VAL A 167 10.59 -20.59 13.86
C VAL A 167 11.92 -21.08 13.27
N LEU A 168 12.33 -20.58 12.10
CA LEU A 168 13.57 -21.03 11.46
C LEU A 168 14.83 -20.68 12.28
N ILE A 169 14.89 -19.47 12.82
CA ILE A 169 16.08 -18.95 13.51
C ILE A 169 16.17 -19.46 14.94
N ASN A 170 15.08 -19.39 15.72
CA ASN A 170 15.11 -19.69 17.15
C ASN A 170 14.76 -21.15 17.48
N LEU A 171 13.83 -21.77 16.74
CA LEU A 171 13.41 -23.16 17.02
C LEU A 171 14.25 -24.16 16.21
N MET A 172 14.45 -23.90 14.93
CA MET A 172 15.25 -24.76 14.05
C MET A 172 16.74 -24.40 14.01
N LYS A 173 17.14 -23.33 14.72
CA LYS A 173 18.54 -22.89 14.89
C LYS A 173 19.29 -22.66 13.56
N ARG A 174 18.57 -22.24 12.51
CA ARG A 174 19.17 -21.90 11.20
C ARG A 174 19.80 -20.51 11.26
N ASP A 175 20.78 -20.27 10.39
CA ASP A 175 21.36 -18.95 10.24
C ASP A 175 20.32 -17.95 9.65
N VAL A 176 20.47 -16.67 10.02
CA VAL A 176 19.53 -15.60 9.64
C VAL A 176 19.41 -15.48 8.12
N ARG A 177 20.53 -15.53 7.41
CA ARG A 177 20.58 -15.29 5.97
C ARG A 177 19.82 -16.37 5.20
N SER A 178 20.10 -17.64 5.50
CA SER A 178 19.39 -18.78 4.90
C SER A 178 17.91 -18.78 5.29
N SER A 179 17.58 -18.42 6.53
CA SER A 179 16.20 -18.36 6.99
C SER A 179 15.38 -17.32 6.21
N VAL A 180 15.92 -16.12 6.01
CA VAL A 180 15.28 -15.08 5.20
C VAL A 180 15.10 -15.56 3.75
N LEU A 181 16.13 -16.15 3.15
CA LEU A 181 16.04 -16.65 1.77
C LEU A 181 15.01 -17.77 1.62
N LEU A 182 14.95 -18.71 2.57
CA LEU A 182 13.98 -19.80 2.56
C LEU A 182 12.55 -19.29 2.67
N VAL A 183 12.28 -18.30 3.55
CA VAL A 183 10.95 -17.69 3.65
C VAL A 183 10.57 -16.93 2.38
N ILE A 184 11.53 -16.23 1.76
CA ILE A 184 11.30 -15.57 0.46
C ILE A 184 10.87 -16.59 -0.60
N ILE A 185 11.67 -17.64 -0.78
CA ILE A 185 11.41 -18.68 -1.78
C ILE A 185 10.09 -19.37 -1.49
N PHE A 186 9.85 -19.75 -0.23
CA PHE A 186 8.64 -20.43 0.20
C PHE A 186 7.38 -19.62 -0.13
N ILE A 187 7.32 -18.33 0.24
CA ILE A 187 6.13 -17.50 0.02
C ILE A 187 5.90 -17.23 -1.46
N ILE A 188 6.95 -16.94 -2.24
CA ILE A 188 6.82 -16.71 -3.68
C ILE A 188 6.32 -17.97 -4.38
N LEU A 189 6.91 -19.13 -4.10
CA LEU A 189 6.51 -20.41 -4.69
C LEU A 189 5.10 -20.80 -4.24
N PHE A 190 4.80 -20.74 -2.94
CA PHE A 190 3.48 -21.07 -2.41
C PHE A 190 2.39 -20.23 -3.10
N THR A 191 2.55 -18.91 -3.16
CA THR A 191 1.55 -18.01 -3.75
C THR A 191 1.39 -18.26 -5.25
N THR A 192 2.49 -18.47 -5.98
CA THR A 192 2.46 -18.75 -7.42
C THR A 192 1.80 -20.09 -7.72
N LEU A 193 2.16 -21.15 -6.99
CA LEU A 193 1.56 -22.47 -7.12
C LEU A 193 0.09 -22.46 -6.73
N PHE A 194 -0.30 -21.67 -5.72
CA PHE A 194 -1.69 -21.52 -5.34
C PHE A 194 -2.52 -20.81 -6.42
N ARG A 195 -1.97 -19.77 -7.08
CA ARG A 195 -2.61 -19.16 -8.25
C ARG A 195 -2.73 -20.14 -9.42
N LEU A 196 -1.71 -20.96 -9.68
CA LEU A 196 -1.75 -22.02 -10.71
C LEU A 196 -2.83 -23.07 -10.40
N TYR A 197 -2.87 -23.56 -9.16
CA TYR A 197 -3.89 -24.50 -8.70
C TYR A 197 -5.29 -23.92 -8.89
N ARG A 198 -5.51 -22.66 -8.48
CA ARG A 198 -6.79 -22.00 -8.65
C ARG A 198 -7.16 -21.85 -10.13
N TYR A 199 -6.20 -21.45 -10.95
CA TYR A 199 -6.41 -21.35 -12.38
C TYR A 199 -6.79 -22.71 -13.01
N SER A 200 -6.19 -23.81 -12.56
CA SER A 200 -6.49 -25.15 -13.08
C SER A 200 -7.81 -25.76 -12.63
N VAL A 201 -8.38 -25.30 -11.51
CA VAL A 201 -9.59 -25.89 -10.91
C VAL A 201 -10.82 -25.00 -11.07
N SER A 202 -10.62 -23.70 -11.33
CA SER A 202 -11.75 -22.79 -11.55
C SER A 202 -12.15 -22.88 -13.02
N ASP A 203 -13.42 -23.13 -13.31
CA ASP A 203 -14.02 -22.73 -14.58
C ASP A 203 -14.01 -21.20 -14.59
N ILE A 204 -12.92 -20.58 -15.03
CA ILE A 204 -12.75 -19.12 -14.99
C ILE A 204 -13.76 -18.53 -15.96
N PRO A 205 -14.82 -17.86 -15.47
CA PRO A 205 -15.72 -17.14 -16.36
C PRO A 205 -14.93 -16.01 -17.01
N HIS A 206 -15.29 -15.63 -18.24
CA HIS A 206 -14.75 -14.45 -18.92
C HIS A 206 -15.22 -13.14 -18.26
N ASP A 207 -14.94 -12.97 -16.96
CA ASP A 207 -15.40 -11.88 -16.13
C ASP A 207 -14.24 -11.26 -15.35
N LEU A 208 -14.00 -9.98 -15.60
CA LEU A 208 -13.00 -9.18 -14.89
C LEU A 208 -13.28 -9.11 -13.40
N ASN A 209 -14.56 -9.11 -12.99
CA ASN A 209 -14.93 -9.08 -11.59
C ASN A 209 -14.56 -10.41 -10.89
N PHE A 210 -14.78 -11.54 -11.55
CA PHE A 210 -14.31 -12.83 -11.06
C PHE A 210 -12.78 -12.83 -10.85
N TRP A 211 -12.01 -12.37 -11.82
CA TRP A 211 -10.55 -12.26 -11.67
C TRP A 211 -10.15 -11.34 -10.52
N ASP A 212 -10.77 -10.16 -10.43
CA ASP A 212 -10.45 -9.14 -9.44
C ASP A 212 -10.69 -9.67 -8.01
N LEU A 213 -11.82 -10.34 -7.79
CA LEU A 213 -12.20 -10.91 -6.49
C LEU A 213 -11.44 -12.19 -6.12
N ASN A 214 -11.04 -13.01 -7.10
CA ASN A 214 -10.45 -14.33 -6.85
C ASN A 214 -8.93 -14.40 -7.01
N PHE A 215 -8.32 -13.50 -7.77
CA PHE A 215 -6.87 -13.47 -7.98
C PHE A 215 -6.25 -12.20 -7.41
N ARG A 216 -6.82 -11.02 -7.70
CA ARG A 216 -6.21 -9.74 -7.30
C ARG A 216 -6.42 -9.38 -5.84
N LYS A 217 -7.61 -9.63 -5.28
CA LYS A 217 -8.02 -9.12 -3.96
C LYS A 217 -7.95 -10.13 -2.82
N GLN A 218 -7.17 -11.21 -2.90
CA GLN A 218 -7.06 -12.20 -1.81
C GLN A 218 -5.68 -12.26 -1.16
N VAL A 219 -5.64 -12.56 0.14
CA VAL A 219 -4.39 -12.71 0.91
C VAL A 219 -3.50 -13.79 0.30
N VAL A 220 -4.04 -15.01 0.17
CA VAL A 220 -3.28 -16.18 -0.29
C VAL A 220 -2.73 -16.08 -1.72
N THR A 221 -3.24 -15.16 -2.55
CA THR A 221 -2.79 -14.97 -3.94
C THR A 221 -1.86 -13.78 -4.15
N ARG A 222 -1.57 -12.98 -3.11
CA ARG A 222 -0.87 -11.68 -3.27
C ARG A 222 0.29 -11.45 -2.30
N LEU A 223 0.51 -12.33 -1.32
CA LEU A 223 1.61 -12.22 -0.36
C LEU A 223 3.00 -12.15 -1.04
N ASP A 224 3.15 -12.74 -2.24
CA ASP A 224 4.40 -12.70 -3.00
C ASP A 224 4.82 -11.30 -3.44
N SER A 225 3.88 -10.40 -3.75
CA SER A 225 4.20 -9.02 -4.15
C SER A 225 5.01 -8.28 -3.08
N LEU A 226 4.67 -8.42 -1.80
CA LEU A 226 5.49 -7.85 -0.71
C LEU A 226 6.82 -8.60 -0.59
N MET A 227 6.83 -9.91 -0.83
CA MET A 227 8.02 -10.73 -0.73
C MET A 227 9.09 -10.39 -1.77
N TYR A 228 8.71 -9.95 -2.98
CA TYR A 228 9.66 -9.39 -3.94
C TYR A 228 10.34 -8.13 -3.41
N GLY A 229 9.63 -7.31 -2.63
CA GLY A 229 10.23 -6.19 -1.90
C GLY A 229 11.28 -6.66 -0.89
N VAL A 230 10.96 -7.67 -0.07
CA VAL A 230 11.90 -8.25 0.90
C VAL A 230 13.11 -8.87 0.21
N LEU A 231 12.93 -9.51 -0.96
CA LEU A 231 14.03 -9.98 -1.80
C LEU A 231 14.96 -8.83 -2.20
N GLY A 232 14.40 -7.68 -2.58
CA GLY A 232 15.19 -6.48 -2.82
C GLY A 232 15.99 -6.02 -1.60
N ALA A 233 15.37 -6.03 -0.42
CA ALA A 233 16.04 -5.66 0.81
C ALA A 233 17.17 -6.65 1.16
N TYR A 234 16.93 -7.94 0.94
CA TYR A 234 17.91 -9.02 1.10
C TYR A 234 19.11 -8.84 0.15
N ILE A 235 18.87 -8.57 -1.14
CA ILE A 235 19.93 -8.30 -2.11
C ILE A 235 20.70 -7.03 -1.74
N LYS A 236 20.00 -5.95 -1.38
CA LYS A 236 20.64 -4.70 -0.95
C LYS A 236 21.55 -4.91 0.26
N TYR A 237 21.10 -5.68 1.25
CA TYR A 237 21.83 -5.89 2.50
C TYR A 237 23.03 -6.84 2.34
N TYR A 238 22.82 -8.02 1.75
CA TYR A 238 23.86 -9.06 1.66
C TYR A 238 24.70 -8.98 0.37
N TYR A 239 24.22 -8.30 -0.66
CA TYR A 239 24.85 -8.23 -2.00
C TYR A 239 24.87 -6.79 -2.54
N SER A 240 25.23 -5.83 -1.68
CA SER A 240 25.23 -4.39 -1.98
C SER A 240 26.05 -4.01 -3.21
N LYS A 241 27.11 -4.76 -3.52
CA LYS A 241 27.91 -4.58 -4.75
C LYS A 241 27.05 -4.77 -6.00
N ILE A 242 26.29 -5.87 -6.09
CA ILE A 242 25.41 -6.15 -7.22
C ILE A 242 24.30 -5.09 -7.30
N TRP A 243 23.69 -4.78 -6.16
CA TRP A 243 22.65 -3.74 -6.03
C TRP A 243 23.09 -2.40 -6.65
N ASN A 244 24.31 -1.96 -6.35
CA ASN A 244 24.81 -0.66 -6.80
C ASN A 244 25.40 -0.70 -8.22
N SER A 245 26.07 -1.78 -8.61
CA SER A 245 26.76 -1.87 -9.90
C SER A 245 25.80 -1.89 -11.10
N TYR A 246 24.62 -2.51 -10.97
CA TYR A 246 23.69 -2.70 -12.09
C TYR A 246 22.46 -1.79 -12.05
N LYS A 247 22.38 -0.85 -11.09
CA LYS A 247 21.16 -0.07 -10.82
C LYS A 247 20.49 0.58 -12.03
N LYS A 248 21.27 1.14 -12.97
CA LYS A 248 20.73 1.74 -14.21
C LYS A 248 20.17 0.69 -15.16
N LYS A 249 20.90 -0.42 -15.38
CA LYS A 249 20.46 -1.51 -16.26
C LYS A 249 19.19 -2.17 -15.71
N LEU A 250 19.18 -2.46 -14.40
CA LEU A 250 18.02 -3.01 -13.72
C LEU A 250 16.81 -2.08 -13.83
N PHE A 251 16.99 -0.76 -13.69
CA PHE A 251 15.90 0.19 -13.85
C PHE A 251 15.21 0.09 -15.22
N TYR A 252 15.97 0.08 -16.33
CA TYR A 252 15.39 -0.05 -17.66
C TYR A 252 14.73 -1.41 -17.90
N VAL A 253 15.34 -2.51 -17.42
CA VAL A 253 14.71 -3.84 -17.46
C VAL A 253 13.40 -3.84 -16.67
N GLY A 254 13.38 -3.18 -15.50
CA GLY A 254 12.19 -3.03 -14.68
C GLY A 254 11.06 -2.30 -15.41
N LEU A 255 11.37 -1.20 -16.09
CA LEU A 255 10.39 -0.47 -16.91
C LEU A 255 9.82 -1.33 -18.04
N VAL A 256 10.66 -2.13 -18.71
CA VAL A 256 10.20 -3.05 -19.76
C VAL A 256 9.27 -4.12 -19.19
N LEU A 257 9.60 -4.72 -18.04
CA LEU A 257 8.74 -5.73 -17.41
C LEU A 257 7.38 -5.15 -16.97
N ILE A 258 7.39 -3.93 -16.41
CA ILE A 258 6.15 -3.21 -16.06
C ILE A 258 5.31 -2.96 -17.31
N LEU A 259 5.94 -2.52 -18.40
CA LEU A 259 5.26 -2.29 -19.68
C LEU A 259 4.66 -3.59 -20.23
N ILE A 260 5.39 -4.71 -20.20
CA ILE A 260 4.88 -6.02 -20.61
C ILE A 260 3.64 -6.39 -19.79
N SER A 261 3.71 -6.25 -18.46
CA SER A 261 2.56 -6.55 -17.59
C SER A 261 1.37 -5.64 -17.89
N GLN A 262 1.60 -4.39 -18.29
CA GLN A 262 0.54 -3.45 -18.65
C GLN A 262 -0.09 -3.80 -20.00
N LEU A 263 0.72 -4.17 -21.00
CA LEU A 263 0.22 -4.58 -22.31
C LEU A 263 -0.63 -5.85 -22.19
N SER A 264 -0.21 -6.83 -21.38
CA SER A 264 -1.02 -8.02 -21.10
C SER A 264 -2.33 -7.70 -20.35
N PHE A 265 -2.37 -6.66 -19.51
CA PHE A 265 -3.63 -6.19 -18.91
C PHE A 265 -4.60 -5.66 -19.98
N ILE A 266 -4.08 -4.91 -20.97
CA ILE A 266 -4.89 -4.41 -22.08
C ILE A 266 -5.41 -5.57 -22.95
N GLU A 267 -4.57 -6.58 -23.21
CA GLU A 267 -5.00 -7.79 -23.92
C GLU A 267 -6.07 -8.56 -23.14
N LEU A 268 -6.00 -8.64 -21.81
CA LEU A 268 -7.06 -9.27 -21.01
C LEU A 268 -8.40 -8.55 -21.16
N LEU A 269 -8.43 -7.22 -21.18
CA LEU A 269 -9.66 -6.46 -21.46
C LEU A 269 -10.31 -6.91 -22.78
N SER A 270 -9.54 -7.52 -23.68
CA SER A 270 -10.03 -8.13 -24.92
C SER A 270 -10.27 -9.66 -24.84
N HIS A 271 -9.55 -10.42 -23.99
CA HIS A 271 -9.62 -11.88 -23.88
C HIS A 271 -9.40 -12.38 -22.44
N ALA A 272 -10.48 -12.72 -21.73
CA ALA A 272 -10.50 -12.91 -20.27
C ALA A 272 -9.99 -14.28 -19.74
N GLU A 273 -9.18 -15.02 -20.50
CA GLU A 273 -8.71 -16.38 -20.16
C GLU A 273 -7.18 -16.53 -20.05
N ASP A 274 -6.44 -15.42 -19.97
CA ASP A 274 -4.98 -15.52 -20.02
C ASP A 274 -4.36 -16.03 -18.69
N LEU A 275 -3.70 -17.19 -18.78
CA LEU A 275 -2.86 -17.78 -17.72
C LEU A 275 -1.81 -16.77 -17.24
N PHE A 276 -1.17 -16.06 -18.16
CA PHE A 276 -0.16 -15.08 -17.80
C PHE A 276 -0.77 -14.00 -16.95
N PHE A 277 -1.91 -13.46 -17.36
CA PHE A 277 -2.60 -12.44 -16.59
C PHE A 277 -3.06 -12.91 -15.20
N SER A 278 -3.63 -14.10 -15.07
CA SER A 278 -4.15 -14.60 -13.79
C SER A 278 -3.06 -15.03 -12.80
N VAL A 279 -1.91 -15.49 -13.30
CA VAL A 279 -0.88 -16.13 -12.47
C VAL A 279 0.41 -15.34 -12.41
N PHE A 280 0.90 -14.87 -13.55
CA PHE A 280 2.27 -14.35 -13.69
C PHE A 280 2.35 -12.82 -13.73
N SER A 281 1.31 -12.11 -14.16
CA SER A 281 1.29 -10.65 -14.27
C SER A 281 1.68 -9.96 -12.95
N PHE A 282 1.12 -10.43 -11.83
CA PHE A 282 1.43 -9.96 -10.49
C PHE A 282 2.91 -10.09 -10.16
N SER A 283 3.52 -11.23 -10.48
CA SER A 283 4.94 -11.50 -10.26
C SER A 283 5.81 -10.64 -11.18
N VAL A 284 5.44 -10.49 -12.46
CA VAL A 284 6.17 -9.66 -13.43
C VAL A 284 6.13 -8.19 -13.04
N MET A 285 4.97 -7.65 -12.67
CA MET A 285 4.84 -6.29 -12.14
C MET A 285 5.66 -6.11 -10.86
N SER A 286 5.66 -7.12 -9.98
CA SER A 286 6.41 -7.06 -8.72
C SER A 286 7.93 -7.07 -8.93
N VAL A 287 8.42 -7.95 -9.83
CA VAL A 287 9.83 -7.99 -10.23
C VAL A 287 10.21 -6.70 -10.94
N GLY A 288 9.37 -6.22 -11.87
CA GLY A 288 9.60 -4.95 -12.56
C GLY A 288 9.77 -3.78 -11.60
N THR A 289 8.87 -3.68 -10.61
CA THR A 289 8.96 -2.67 -9.54
C THR A 289 10.20 -2.85 -8.68
N LEU A 290 10.54 -4.07 -8.28
CA LEU A 290 11.75 -4.39 -7.51
C LEU A 290 12.99 -3.87 -8.24
N LEU A 291 13.07 -4.05 -9.56
CA LEU A 291 14.21 -3.63 -10.37
C LEU A 291 14.35 -2.11 -10.51
N LEU A 292 13.32 -1.32 -10.19
CA LEU A 292 13.43 0.14 -10.09
C LEU A 292 14.14 0.58 -8.80
N LEU A 293 13.96 -0.16 -7.71
CA LEU A 293 14.41 0.21 -6.36
C LEU A 293 15.94 0.45 -6.24
N PRO A 294 16.84 -0.29 -6.91
CA PRO A 294 18.28 -0.02 -6.85
C PRO A 294 18.66 1.39 -7.25
N LEU A 295 18.05 1.92 -8.31
CA LEU A 295 18.33 3.27 -8.77
C LEU A 295 17.62 4.30 -7.87
N LEU A 296 16.32 4.11 -7.65
CA LEU A 296 15.49 5.04 -6.86
C LEU A 296 16.01 5.20 -5.43
N SER A 297 16.49 4.14 -4.80
CA SER A 297 17.04 4.20 -3.44
C SER A 297 18.35 4.98 -3.31
N THR A 298 18.95 5.45 -4.42
CA THR A 298 20.17 6.28 -4.41
C THR A 298 19.90 7.77 -4.55
N TYR A 299 18.68 8.18 -4.91
CA TYR A 299 18.31 9.58 -5.02
C TYR A 299 17.78 10.10 -3.69
N LYS A 300 18.65 10.73 -2.90
CA LYS A 300 18.29 11.37 -1.63
C LYS A 300 17.54 12.68 -1.86
N ASP A 301 18.09 13.52 -2.73
CA ASP A 301 17.54 14.84 -3.03
C ASP A 301 16.89 14.87 -4.41
N GLY A 302 15.82 15.65 -4.53
CA GLY A 302 15.14 15.95 -5.79
C GLY A 302 15.16 17.44 -6.12
N PRO A 303 14.81 17.83 -7.36
CA PRO A 303 14.66 19.24 -7.72
C PRO A 303 13.70 19.96 -6.77
N SER A 304 14.12 21.11 -6.21
CA SER A 304 13.41 21.79 -5.11
C SER A 304 11.94 22.13 -5.39
N VAL A 305 11.60 22.37 -6.66
CA VAL A 305 10.23 22.68 -7.13
C VAL A 305 9.32 21.44 -7.07
N ILE A 306 9.87 20.25 -7.33
CA ILE A 306 9.11 19.00 -7.48
C ILE A 306 9.19 18.18 -6.19
N SER A 307 10.29 18.25 -5.45
CA SER A 307 10.53 17.37 -4.31
C SER A 307 9.51 17.57 -3.19
N LYS A 308 9.21 18.82 -2.84
CA LYS A 308 8.22 19.15 -1.80
C LYS A 308 6.81 18.60 -2.09
N PRO A 309 6.18 18.87 -3.25
CA PRO A 309 4.84 18.35 -3.52
C PRO A 309 4.81 16.81 -3.63
N VAL A 310 5.81 16.21 -4.28
CA VAL A 310 5.92 14.74 -4.40
C VAL A 310 6.06 14.09 -3.02
N THR A 311 6.95 14.59 -2.18
CA THR A 311 7.12 14.08 -0.81
C THR A 311 5.87 14.31 0.03
N CYS A 312 5.18 15.44 -0.12
CA CYS A 312 3.91 15.69 0.57
C CYS A 312 2.86 14.64 0.24
N ILE A 313 2.64 14.37 -1.06
CA ILE A 313 1.68 13.35 -1.52
C ILE A 313 2.12 11.95 -1.10
N SER A 314 3.42 11.64 -1.13
CA SER A 314 3.98 10.39 -0.62
C SER A 314 3.73 10.21 0.90
N LEU A 315 3.79 11.28 1.70
CA LEU A 315 3.55 11.20 3.15
C LEU A 315 2.10 10.89 3.45
N ILE A 316 1.16 11.55 2.77
CA ILE A 316 -0.29 11.38 3.00
C ILE A 316 -0.87 10.18 2.24
N SER A 317 -0.06 9.43 1.48
CA SER A 317 -0.57 8.44 0.52
C SER A 317 -1.34 7.30 1.18
N TYR A 318 -0.97 6.88 2.39
CA TYR A 318 -1.69 5.85 3.13
C TYR A 318 -3.09 6.33 3.53
N SER A 319 -3.15 7.51 4.14
CA SER A 319 -4.41 8.19 4.45
C SER A 319 -5.26 8.41 3.19
N MET A 320 -4.65 8.74 2.04
CA MET A 320 -5.34 8.92 0.76
C MET A 320 -5.85 7.60 0.18
N TYR A 321 -5.09 6.52 0.33
CA TYR A 321 -5.51 5.18 -0.07
C TYR A 321 -6.75 4.76 0.71
N LEU A 322 -6.80 5.05 2.01
CA LEU A 322 -7.85 4.58 2.92
C LEU A 322 -9.24 5.21 2.66
N VAL A 323 -9.28 6.42 2.07
CA VAL A 323 -10.52 7.21 2.00
C VAL A 323 -11.05 7.43 0.58
N ASN A 324 -10.31 7.07 -0.48
CA ASN A 324 -10.64 7.53 -1.83
C ASN A 324 -11.92 6.92 -2.42
N LEU A 325 -12.20 5.62 -2.24
CA LEU A 325 -13.39 4.96 -2.78
C LEU A 325 -14.55 5.09 -1.78
N THR A 326 -14.54 4.26 -0.74
CA THR A 326 -15.75 4.03 0.05
C THR A 326 -16.16 5.31 0.76
N PHE A 327 -15.21 6.01 1.39
CA PHE A 327 -15.53 7.21 2.13
C PHE A 327 -15.79 8.42 1.21
N ILE A 328 -14.89 8.73 0.28
CA ILE A 328 -15.04 9.94 -0.55
C ILE A 328 -16.01 9.70 -1.72
N GLN A 329 -15.76 8.69 -2.54
CA GLN A 329 -16.57 8.45 -3.74
C GLN A 329 -17.99 8.03 -3.39
N THR A 330 -18.16 7.01 -2.53
CA THR A 330 -19.50 6.48 -2.21
C THR A 330 -20.23 7.36 -1.21
N TRP A 331 -19.61 7.67 -0.06
CA TRP A 331 -20.30 8.37 1.03
C TRP A 331 -20.40 9.88 0.86
N ILE A 332 -19.32 10.57 0.49
CA ILE A 332 -19.36 12.03 0.33
C ILE A 332 -19.99 12.40 -1.01
N ILE A 333 -19.36 12.02 -2.12
CA ILE A 333 -19.78 12.43 -3.46
C ILE A 333 -21.08 11.73 -3.85
N GLY A 334 -21.17 10.41 -3.69
CA GLY A 334 -22.36 9.63 -4.06
C GLY A 334 -23.64 10.12 -3.38
N ARG A 335 -23.59 10.47 -2.08
CA ARG A 335 -24.76 10.98 -1.35
C ARG A 335 -25.13 12.42 -1.72
N MET A 336 -24.18 13.26 -2.13
CA MET A 336 -24.47 14.61 -2.66
C MET A 336 -25.39 14.55 -3.89
N PHE A 337 -25.40 13.45 -4.65
CA PHE A 337 -26.28 13.26 -5.82
C PHE A 337 -27.68 12.75 -5.49
N VAL A 338 -27.84 11.98 -4.40
CA VAL A 338 -29.14 11.41 -4.02
C VAL A 338 -30.10 12.50 -3.56
N HIS A 339 -29.60 13.57 -2.93
CA HIS A 339 -30.41 14.71 -2.50
C HIS A 339 -30.52 15.75 -3.63
N LYS A 340 -31.30 15.37 -4.66
CA LYS A 340 -31.64 16.22 -5.81
C LYS A 340 -32.39 17.48 -5.34
N HIS A 341 -31.88 18.66 -5.69
CA HIS A 341 -32.62 19.84 -6.18
C HIS A 341 -31.72 21.09 -6.32
N ILE A 342 -30.61 21.19 -5.58
CA ILE A 342 -29.71 22.38 -5.62
C ILE A 342 -28.40 22.12 -6.39
N PHE A 343 -27.89 20.87 -6.41
CA PHE A 343 -26.57 20.55 -6.97
C PHE A 343 -26.53 20.24 -8.47
N HIS A 344 -27.68 20.04 -9.12
CA HIS A 344 -27.76 19.56 -10.51
C HIS A 344 -27.20 20.56 -11.54
N TYR A 345 -27.12 21.85 -11.20
CA TYR A 345 -26.66 22.90 -12.13
C TYR A 345 -25.19 23.29 -11.95
N PHE A 346 -24.59 23.05 -10.79
CA PHE A 346 -23.20 23.46 -10.47
C PHE A 346 -22.18 22.32 -10.66
N ILE A 347 -22.63 21.06 -10.60
CA ILE A 347 -21.81 19.85 -10.62
C ILE A 347 -22.08 18.98 -11.87
N SER A 348 -22.86 19.48 -12.83
CA SER A 348 -23.18 18.77 -14.09
C SER A 348 -21.97 18.52 -15.01
N SER A 349 -20.83 19.18 -14.78
CA SER A 349 -19.59 18.89 -15.50
C SER A 349 -18.81 17.77 -14.81
N SER A 350 -18.73 16.63 -15.49
CA SER A 350 -17.84 15.51 -15.19
C SER A 350 -16.41 15.89 -14.77
N TYR A 351 -15.84 16.93 -15.40
CA TYR A 351 -14.50 17.41 -15.08
C TYR A 351 -14.44 18.12 -13.72
N VAL A 352 -15.50 18.84 -13.35
CA VAL A 352 -15.61 19.48 -12.04
C VAL A 352 -15.71 18.41 -10.96
N LEU A 353 -16.46 17.34 -11.20
CA LEU A 353 -16.55 16.21 -10.27
C LEU A 353 -15.23 15.52 -10.03
N PHE A 354 -14.51 15.23 -11.11
CA PHE A 354 -13.18 14.66 -11.03
C PHE A 354 -12.23 15.57 -10.23
N ALA A 355 -12.25 16.88 -10.48
CA ALA A 355 -11.45 17.84 -9.72
C ALA A 355 -11.85 17.89 -8.23
N VAL A 356 -13.14 17.93 -7.93
CA VAL A 356 -13.67 17.90 -6.54
C VAL A 356 -13.22 16.62 -5.84
N TYR A 357 -13.31 15.48 -6.51
CA TYR A 357 -12.84 14.19 -5.99
C TYR A 357 -11.34 14.22 -5.64
N LEU A 358 -10.48 14.71 -6.55
CA LEU A 358 -9.04 14.84 -6.27
C LEU A 358 -8.74 15.80 -5.11
N ILE A 359 -9.46 16.92 -5.05
CA ILE A 359 -9.32 17.92 -3.98
C ILE A 359 -9.74 17.30 -2.64
N LEU A 360 -10.87 16.59 -2.58
CA LEU A 360 -11.33 15.91 -1.37
C LEU A 360 -10.32 14.83 -0.93
N CYS A 361 -9.81 14.03 -1.87
CA CYS A 361 -8.77 13.04 -1.59
C CYS A 361 -7.55 13.68 -0.95
N PHE A 362 -7.07 14.80 -1.49
CA PHE A 362 -5.93 15.52 -0.92
C PHE A 362 -6.23 16.13 0.45
N ILE A 363 -7.32 16.88 0.59
CA ILE A 363 -7.63 17.62 1.82
C ILE A 363 -7.91 16.66 2.98
N LEU A 364 -8.77 15.66 2.78
CA LEU A 364 -9.16 14.74 3.85
C LEU A 364 -7.98 13.85 4.27
N SER A 365 -7.19 13.36 3.30
CA SER A 365 -6.00 12.58 3.62
C SER A 365 -4.93 13.39 4.33
N PHE A 366 -4.74 14.66 3.96
CA PHE A 366 -3.81 15.55 4.65
C PHE A 366 -4.19 15.74 6.12
N PHE A 367 -5.47 15.98 6.40
CA PHE A 367 -5.95 16.14 7.78
C PHE A 367 -5.90 14.84 8.58
N LEU A 368 -6.30 13.72 7.98
CA LEU A 368 -6.20 12.40 8.59
C LEU A 368 -4.74 12.06 8.94
N TYR A 369 -3.82 12.25 8.00
CA TYR A 369 -2.40 12.03 8.22
C TYR A 369 -1.87 12.91 9.37
N LYS A 370 -2.15 14.21 9.30
CA LYS A 370 -1.58 15.18 10.23
C LYS A 370 -2.10 15.09 11.65
N TYR A 371 -3.42 14.99 11.80
CA TYR A 371 -4.08 15.09 13.10
C TYR A 371 -4.39 13.74 13.73
N PHE A 372 -4.24 12.65 12.97
CA PHE A 372 -4.50 11.31 13.48
C PHE A 372 -3.29 10.38 13.33
N GLU A 373 -2.78 10.17 12.11
CA GLU A 373 -1.68 9.23 11.84
C GLU A 373 -0.36 9.63 12.53
N ILE A 374 0.03 10.92 12.47
CA ILE A 374 1.23 11.42 13.14
C ILE A 374 1.14 11.22 14.66
N PRO A 375 0.09 11.73 15.36
CA PRO A 375 -0.04 11.52 16.80
C PRO A 375 -0.02 10.06 17.24
N THR A 376 -0.75 9.17 16.54
CA THR A 376 -0.77 7.74 16.91
C THR A 376 0.58 7.07 16.71
N THR A 377 1.29 7.43 15.63
CA THR A 377 2.65 6.95 15.40
C THR A 377 3.63 7.45 16.46
N GLN A 378 3.46 8.66 16.99
CA GLN A 378 4.30 9.21 18.06
C GLN A 378 4.00 8.59 19.43
N LEU A 379 2.75 8.19 19.71
CA LEU A 379 2.39 7.52 20.97
C LEU A 379 3.11 6.19 21.17
N ARG A 380 3.40 5.47 20.08
CA ARG A 380 4.20 4.23 20.05
C ARG A 380 5.54 4.37 20.76
N ASP A 381 6.24 5.49 20.59
CA ASP A 381 7.59 5.66 21.14
C ASP A 381 7.58 5.72 22.68
N LYS A 382 6.41 5.95 23.30
CA LYS A 382 6.19 5.83 24.74
C LYS A 382 6.04 4.37 25.19
N TRP A 383 5.39 3.53 24.36
CA TRP A 383 5.09 2.12 24.68
C TRP A 383 6.28 1.18 24.43
N VAL A 384 7.15 1.51 23.46
CA VAL A 384 8.33 0.69 23.11
C VAL A 384 9.53 1.01 24.01
N THR A 385 9.30 1.47 25.25
CA THR A 385 10.36 1.82 26.21
C THR A 385 11.29 0.63 26.48
N THR A 386 12.49 0.68 25.91
CA THR A 386 13.66 -0.01 26.44
C THR A 386 14.83 0.95 26.46
N LYS A 387 15.39 1.13 27.67
CA LYS A 387 16.61 1.89 28.04
C LYS A 387 17.48 2.38 26.88
N LYS A 388 17.77 3.69 26.90
CA LYS A 388 18.90 4.39 26.28
C LYS A 388 20.05 3.47 25.83
N THR A 389 19.86 2.87 24.67
CA THR A 389 20.87 2.31 23.76
C THR A 389 20.43 2.52 22.31
N VAL A 390 19.17 2.90 22.11
CA VAL A 390 18.65 3.42 20.84
C VAL A 390 19.00 4.91 20.80
N THR A 391 20.03 5.27 20.06
CA THR A 391 20.16 6.64 19.54
C THR A 391 18.83 6.98 18.86
N PRO A 392 18.23 8.16 19.11
CA PRO A 392 16.97 8.59 18.48
C PRO A 392 17.04 8.78 16.95
N CYS A 393 18.09 8.28 16.26
CA CYS A 393 18.36 8.54 14.84
C CYS A 393 18.12 7.35 13.90
N ASP A 394 17.74 6.16 14.39
CA ASP A 394 17.53 5.00 13.50
C ASP A 394 16.06 4.77 13.08
N ASP A 395 15.11 5.42 13.74
CA ASP A 395 13.67 5.20 13.50
C ASP A 395 13.02 6.29 12.60
N GLY A 396 13.76 7.38 12.29
CA GLY A 396 13.47 8.27 11.15
C GLY A 396 13.86 7.65 9.81
N GLN A 397 14.56 6.51 9.82
CA GLN A 397 14.98 5.77 8.63
C GLN A 397 13.86 4.86 8.06
N ILE A 398 12.59 5.22 8.26
CA ILE A 398 11.49 4.64 7.46
C ILE A 398 11.40 5.46 6.17
N PHE A 399 12.44 5.34 5.36
CA PHE A 399 12.63 5.83 4.00
C PHE A 399 12.13 7.22 3.63
#